data_AF-A0A496TRK1-F1
#
_entry.id   AF-A0A496TRK1-F1
#
_cell.length_a   1.000
_cell.length_b   1.000
_cell.length_c   1.000
_cell.angle_alpha   90.00
_cell.angle_beta   90.00
_cell.angle_gamma   90.00
#
_symmetry.space_group_name_H-M   'P 1'
#
loop_
_entity.id
_entity.type
_entity.pdbx_description
1 polymer ?
#
loop_
_entity_poly.entity_id
_entity_poly.type
_entity_poly.pdbx_seq_one_letter_code
_entity_poly.pdbx_strand_id
1 'polypeptide(L)'
;MNKEQAKELIRDTFESPFDKEKFVIFIKNLLNKIEEKPFAYQGNYIPDAFKPYITLLERIGKYNDGKNKIDLLIVKLKKETSLERARTMQRNFIARYLKGSRGGDLKDAALVAFVSPDEEDWRFSLVKMDYRFEEGKSVRIKVKEEFTPARRWSFLVGKNEKSHTAKSRLVDILADDVNNPTLALLEEAFSVERVTKEFFEKYRELFIRTVDALDKIVEKDEKIRNDFEAKNINTVDFSKKLLGQIVFLYFLQKKGWFGVERDADWGTGPKDFLRRLFEKRYTDYKNFFNDILEPLFYEALNRERDDNFYSWFNCKIPFLNGGLFEQIGGYDWVHTDIIIPDELFSNTRRTKEGDTGDGILDVFDRFNFTVKEDEPLEKEVAVDPELLGKLY
;
A
#
# COMPACT_ATOMS: atom_id res chain seq x y z
N MET A 1 -22.14 1.57 -15.99
CA MET A 1 -22.35 0.79 -14.73
C MET A 1 -22.48 1.77 -13.56
N ASN A 2 -23.21 1.49 -12.47
CA ASN A 2 -23.27 2.43 -11.34
C ASN A 2 -22.04 2.33 -10.40
N LYS A 3 -21.82 3.32 -9.52
CA LYS A 3 -20.63 3.36 -8.64
C LYS A 3 -20.53 2.19 -7.66
N GLU A 4 -21.66 1.66 -7.17
CA GLU A 4 -21.64 0.54 -6.23
C GLU A 4 -21.24 -0.76 -6.94
N GLN A 5 -21.82 -1.02 -8.12
CA GLN A 5 -21.41 -2.13 -8.98
C GLN A 5 -19.93 -2.04 -9.37
N ALA A 6 -19.43 -0.81 -9.65
CA ALA A 6 -18.01 -0.59 -9.92
C ALA A 6 -17.12 -0.93 -8.71
N LYS A 7 -17.51 -0.52 -7.50
CA LYS A 7 -16.78 -0.88 -6.26
C LYS A 7 -16.78 -2.39 -6.01
N GLU A 8 -17.90 -3.07 -6.26
CA GLU A 8 -18.01 -4.52 -6.13
C GLU A 8 -17.11 -5.23 -7.14
N LEU A 9 -17.12 -4.81 -8.41
CA LEU A 9 -16.25 -5.37 -9.44
C LEU A 9 -14.77 -5.24 -9.08
N ILE A 10 -14.36 -4.06 -8.56
CA ILE A 10 -12.98 -3.85 -8.09
C ILE A 10 -12.68 -4.77 -6.92
N ARG A 11 -13.57 -4.85 -5.91
CA ARG A 11 -13.38 -5.74 -4.74
C ARG A 11 -13.18 -7.18 -5.18
N ASP A 12 -14.10 -7.68 -6.00
CA ASP A 12 -14.17 -9.09 -6.38
C ASP A 12 -12.99 -9.51 -7.27
N THR A 13 -12.35 -8.54 -7.94
CA THR A 13 -11.13 -8.74 -8.73
C THR A 13 -9.86 -8.55 -7.90
N PHE A 14 -9.79 -7.51 -7.07
CA PHE A 14 -8.54 -7.05 -6.43
C PHE A 14 -8.38 -7.52 -4.98
N GLU A 15 -9.41 -8.10 -4.34
CA GLU A 15 -9.32 -8.74 -3.02
C GLU A 15 -9.39 -10.27 -3.14
N SER A 16 -8.99 -10.80 -4.31
CA SER A 16 -9.00 -12.23 -4.63
C SER A 16 -7.67 -12.65 -5.25
N PRO A 17 -7.31 -13.95 -5.16
CA PRO A 17 -6.26 -14.52 -5.99
C PRO A 17 -6.50 -14.20 -7.47
N PHE A 18 -5.42 -14.10 -8.25
CA PHE A 18 -5.51 -13.75 -9.66
C PHE A 18 -6.38 -14.74 -10.42
N ASP A 19 -7.46 -14.23 -11.01
CA ASP A 19 -8.31 -14.96 -11.91
C ASP A 19 -8.36 -14.23 -13.25
N LYS A 20 -7.99 -14.95 -14.32
CA LYS A 20 -7.89 -14.38 -15.66
C LYS A 20 -9.24 -13.88 -16.17
N GLU A 21 -10.34 -14.60 -15.92
CA GLU A 21 -11.65 -14.22 -16.41
C GLU A 21 -12.13 -12.95 -15.70
N LYS A 22 -12.00 -12.90 -14.37
CA LYS A 22 -12.28 -11.70 -13.57
C LYS A 22 -11.44 -10.51 -14.05
N PHE A 23 -10.15 -10.70 -14.27
CA PHE A 23 -9.27 -9.64 -14.75
C PHE A 23 -9.69 -9.12 -16.13
N VAL A 24 -10.05 -10.01 -17.06
CA VAL A 24 -10.52 -9.63 -18.40
C VAL A 24 -11.85 -8.86 -18.32
N ILE A 25 -12.80 -9.32 -17.48
CA ILE A 25 -14.07 -8.63 -17.24
C ILE A 25 -13.80 -7.22 -16.68
N PHE A 26 -12.94 -7.12 -15.67
CA PHE A 26 -12.54 -5.85 -15.07
C PHE A 26 -11.95 -4.89 -16.13
N ILE A 27 -11.00 -5.35 -16.95
CA ILE A 27 -10.36 -4.51 -17.98
C ILE A 27 -11.34 -4.05 -19.06
N LYS A 28 -12.26 -4.93 -19.48
CA LYS A 28 -13.31 -4.57 -20.46
C LYS A 28 -14.22 -3.47 -19.93
N ASN A 29 -14.61 -3.54 -18.66
CA ASN A 29 -15.41 -2.50 -18.02
C ASN A 29 -14.59 -1.22 -17.79
N LEU A 30 -13.31 -1.33 -17.43
CA LEU A 30 -12.46 -0.18 -17.18
C LEU A 30 -12.26 0.68 -18.44
N LEU A 31 -12.15 0.04 -19.61
CA LEU A 31 -11.80 0.71 -20.87
C LEU A 31 -12.98 0.91 -21.82
N ASN A 32 -14.19 0.46 -21.44
CA ASN A 32 -15.43 0.42 -22.23
C ASN A 32 -15.38 -0.45 -23.50
N LYS A 33 -14.30 -0.37 -24.29
CA LYS A 33 -14.10 -1.14 -25.51
C LYS A 33 -12.64 -1.51 -25.71
N ILE A 34 -12.39 -2.77 -26.00
CA ILE A 34 -11.06 -3.28 -26.33
C ILE A 34 -11.11 -4.06 -27.66
N GLU A 35 -9.98 -4.12 -28.35
CA GLU A 35 -9.79 -5.01 -29.49
C GLU A 35 -9.16 -6.31 -29.00
N GLU A 36 -9.91 -7.42 -29.02
CA GLU A 36 -9.39 -8.73 -28.63
C GLU A 36 -8.38 -9.23 -29.67
N LYS A 37 -7.11 -9.33 -29.25
CA LYS A 37 -5.99 -9.78 -30.10
C LYS A 37 -5.03 -10.64 -29.28
N PRO A 38 -5.49 -11.80 -28.80
CA PRO A 38 -4.72 -12.58 -27.86
C PRO A 38 -3.48 -13.20 -28.51
N PHE A 39 -2.38 -13.24 -27.77
CA PHE A 39 -1.22 -14.08 -28.09
C PHE A 39 -0.42 -14.36 -26.82
N ALA A 40 0.41 -15.41 -26.85
CA ALA A 40 1.29 -15.74 -25.73
C ALA A 40 2.74 -15.95 -26.17
N TYR A 41 3.69 -15.48 -25.35
CA TYR A 41 5.11 -15.78 -25.42
C TYR A 41 5.52 -16.58 -24.18
N GLN A 42 6.13 -17.74 -24.42
CA GLN A 42 6.66 -18.63 -23.38
C GLN A 42 7.95 -19.31 -23.85
N GLY A 43 8.72 -19.86 -22.91
CA GLY A 43 9.93 -20.62 -23.20
C GLY A 43 10.96 -19.81 -23.98
N ASN A 44 11.35 -20.30 -25.17
CA ASN A 44 12.33 -19.64 -26.05
C ASN A 44 11.88 -18.25 -26.54
N TYR A 45 10.59 -17.93 -26.38
CA TYR A 45 10.10 -16.61 -26.74
C TYR A 45 10.35 -15.54 -25.66
N ILE A 46 10.66 -15.93 -24.43
CA ILE A 46 11.13 -15.00 -23.40
C ILE A 46 12.64 -14.78 -23.61
N PRO A 47 13.15 -13.53 -23.69
CA PRO A 47 14.59 -13.30 -23.85
C PRO A 47 15.37 -13.81 -22.63
N ASP A 48 16.59 -14.28 -22.87
CA ASP A 48 17.39 -14.98 -21.84
C ASP A 48 17.58 -14.16 -20.56
N ALA A 49 17.80 -12.85 -20.67
CA ALA A 49 17.94 -11.95 -19.52
C ALA A 49 16.70 -11.92 -18.59
N PHE A 50 15.51 -12.27 -19.08
CA PHE A 50 14.26 -12.24 -18.32
C PHE A 50 13.76 -13.63 -17.90
N LYS A 51 14.29 -14.72 -18.48
CA LYS A 51 13.93 -16.11 -18.12
C LYS A 51 14.10 -16.46 -16.64
N PRO A 52 15.01 -15.83 -15.86
CA PRO A 52 15.07 -16.06 -14.41
C PRO A 52 13.85 -15.52 -13.64
N TYR A 53 13.10 -14.58 -14.22
CA TYR A 53 12.03 -13.83 -13.54
C TYR A 53 10.64 -14.06 -14.14
N ILE A 54 10.55 -14.34 -15.44
CA ILE A 54 9.29 -14.38 -16.20
C ILE A 54 9.15 -15.73 -16.91
N THR A 55 7.96 -16.33 -16.80
CA THR A 55 7.62 -17.61 -17.44
C THR A 55 6.71 -17.42 -18.66
N LEU A 56 5.80 -16.46 -18.58
CA LEU A 56 4.78 -16.20 -19.60
C LEU A 56 4.54 -14.70 -19.76
N LEU A 57 4.39 -14.25 -21.01
CA LEU A 57 3.70 -13.02 -21.35
C LEU A 57 2.50 -13.39 -22.21
N GLU A 58 1.32 -12.94 -21.83
CA GLU A 58 0.11 -13.05 -22.63
C GLU A 58 -0.44 -11.65 -22.91
N ARG A 59 -0.75 -11.33 -24.17
CA ARG A 59 -1.61 -10.19 -24.49
C ARG A 59 -3.04 -10.69 -24.55
N ILE A 60 -3.94 -9.97 -23.90
CA ILE A 60 -5.40 -10.19 -23.97
C ILE A 60 -5.97 -9.41 -25.15
N GLY A 61 -5.57 -8.15 -25.27
CA GLY A 61 -6.12 -7.24 -26.27
C GLY A 61 -5.34 -5.95 -26.39
N LYS A 62 -5.88 -5.06 -27.20
CA LYS A 62 -5.37 -3.72 -27.46
C LYS A 62 -6.44 -2.69 -27.14
N TYR A 63 -5.98 -1.52 -26.76
CA TYR A 63 -6.80 -0.36 -26.52
C TYR A 63 -6.15 0.86 -27.17
N ASN A 64 -6.99 1.75 -27.71
CA ASN A 64 -6.56 3.00 -28.30
C ASN A 64 -7.53 4.09 -27.84
N ASP A 65 -7.00 5.12 -27.18
CA ASP A 65 -7.79 6.25 -26.67
C ASP A 65 -8.02 7.36 -27.72
N GLY A 66 -7.69 7.08 -28.99
CA GLY A 66 -7.67 8.04 -30.09
C GLY A 66 -6.29 8.62 -30.38
N LYS A 67 -5.35 8.56 -29.42
CA LYS A 67 -4.00 9.13 -29.53
C LYS A 67 -2.90 8.13 -29.20
N ASN A 68 -3.10 7.30 -28.18
CA ASN A 68 -2.11 6.43 -27.58
C ASN A 68 -2.49 4.96 -27.77
N LYS A 69 -1.49 4.13 -28.09
CA LYS A 69 -1.63 2.67 -28.19
C LYS A 69 -1.30 2.02 -26.85
N ILE A 70 -2.26 1.31 -26.28
CA ILE A 70 -2.16 0.64 -24.97
C ILE A 70 -2.42 -0.85 -25.15
N ASP A 71 -1.47 -1.70 -24.73
CA ASP A 71 -1.66 -3.15 -24.75
C ASP A 71 -2.09 -3.68 -23.36
N LEU A 72 -2.92 -4.73 -23.37
CA LEU A 72 -3.48 -5.35 -22.17
C LEU A 72 -2.79 -6.69 -21.95
N LEU A 73 -2.00 -6.79 -20.89
CA LEU A 73 -1.04 -7.88 -20.72
C LEU A 73 -1.23 -8.63 -19.38
N ILE A 74 -0.92 -9.91 -19.39
CA ILE A 74 -0.69 -10.75 -18.22
C ILE A 74 0.75 -11.24 -18.28
N VAL A 75 1.48 -11.12 -17.18
CA VAL A 75 2.85 -11.64 -17.04
C VAL A 75 2.89 -12.59 -15.86
N LYS A 76 3.16 -13.88 -16.12
CA LYS A 76 3.42 -14.83 -15.03
C LYS A 76 4.89 -14.80 -14.65
N LEU A 77 5.12 -14.67 -13.35
CA LEU A 77 6.44 -14.62 -12.75
C LEU A 77 6.94 -16.03 -12.43
N LYS A 78 8.26 -16.19 -12.33
CA LYS A 78 8.89 -17.49 -12.05
C LYS A 78 8.94 -17.85 -10.57
N LYS A 79 9.04 -16.84 -9.71
CA LYS A 79 9.13 -16.99 -8.25
C LYS A 79 8.18 -16.02 -7.59
N GLU A 80 7.62 -16.41 -6.45
CA GLU A 80 6.78 -15.54 -5.62
C GLU A 80 7.52 -14.24 -5.24
N THR A 81 8.75 -14.39 -4.74
CA THR A 81 9.67 -13.29 -4.43
C THR A 81 9.90 -12.31 -5.59
N SER A 82 9.69 -12.71 -6.85
CA SER A 82 9.83 -11.81 -7.99
C SER A 82 8.77 -10.71 -8.00
N LEU A 83 7.59 -10.93 -7.41
CA LEU A 83 6.52 -9.93 -7.31
C LEU A 83 7.01 -8.66 -6.61
N GLU A 84 7.79 -8.84 -5.54
CA GLU A 84 8.37 -7.74 -4.78
C GLU A 84 9.77 -7.36 -5.25
N ARG A 85 10.66 -8.34 -5.48
CA ARG A 85 12.11 -8.09 -5.60
C ARG A 85 12.58 -7.82 -7.03
N ALA A 86 11.75 -8.08 -8.04
CA ALA A 86 12.14 -7.98 -9.45
C ALA A 86 11.39 -6.86 -10.21
N ARG A 87 10.99 -5.78 -9.53
CA ARG A 87 10.17 -4.70 -10.13
C ARG A 87 10.88 -4.01 -11.31
N THR A 88 12.19 -3.76 -11.20
CA THR A 88 13.05 -3.28 -12.29
C THR A 88 13.07 -4.20 -13.50
N MET A 89 13.18 -5.51 -13.26
CA MET A 89 13.19 -6.48 -14.36
C MET A 89 11.82 -6.60 -15.03
N GLN A 90 10.74 -6.55 -14.26
CA GLN A 90 9.36 -6.50 -14.78
C GLN A 90 9.14 -5.26 -15.65
N ARG A 91 9.52 -4.07 -15.17
CA ARG A 91 9.42 -2.81 -15.92
C ARG A 91 10.25 -2.84 -17.20
N ASN A 92 11.51 -3.27 -17.11
CA ASN A 92 12.41 -3.37 -18.27
C ASN A 92 11.89 -4.37 -19.32
N PHE A 93 11.28 -5.47 -18.88
CA PHE A 93 10.67 -6.43 -19.78
C PHE A 93 9.51 -5.81 -20.58
N ILE A 94 8.62 -5.08 -19.90
CA ILE A 94 7.51 -4.38 -20.56
C ILE A 94 8.01 -3.22 -21.41
N ALA A 95 8.99 -2.44 -20.96
CA ALA A 95 9.61 -1.38 -21.76
C ALA A 95 10.15 -1.92 -23.08
N ARG A 96 10.85 -3.07 -23.05
CA ARG A 96 11.31 -3.75 -24.26
C ARG A 96 10.14 -4.17 -25.15
N TYR A 97 9.06 -4.68 -24.58
CA TYR A 97 7.85 -5.05 -25.32
C TYR A 97 7.20 -3.84 -26.03
N LEU A 98 7.11 -2.70 -25.33
CA LEU A 98 6.53 -1.46 -25.84
C LEU A 98 7.40 -0.84 -26.96
N LYS A 99 8.73 -1.01 -26.91
CA LYS A 99 9.67 -0.64 -27.98
C LYS A 99 9.59 -1.58 -29.22
N GLY A 100 8.43 -2.14 -29.49
CA GLY A 100 8.19 -2.92 -30.70
C GLY A 100 8.85 -4.29 -30.74
N SER A 101 9.20 -4.89 -29.58
CA SER A 101 9.93 -6.17 -29.49
C SER A 101 9.61 -7.14 -30.63
N ARG A 102 10.65 -7.66 -31.32
CA ARG A 102 10.52 -8.56 -32.49
C ARG A 102 9.96 -7.91 -33.76
N GLY A 103 10.25 -6.62 -33.97
CA GLY A 103 9.87 -5.90 -35.19
C GLY A 103 8.40 -5.50 -35.27
N GLY A 104 7.69 -5.50 -34.15
CA GLY A 104 6.34 -4.97 -34.04
C GLY A 104 6.31 -3.46 -33.83
N ASP A 105 5.11 -2.89 -33.83
CA ASP A 105 4.91 -1.45 -33.63
C ASP A 105 5.31 -0.98 -32.23
N LEU A 106 5.80 0.26 -32.17
CA LEU A 106 5.92 1.02 -30.92
C LEU A 106 4.54 1.23 -30.30
N LYS A 107 4.48 1.10 -28.98
CA LYS A 107 3.28 1.39 -28.16
C LYS A 107 3.64 2.41 -27.08
N ASP A 108 2.63 3.12 -26.61
CA ASP A 108 2.78 4.18 -25.63
C ASP A 108 2.75 3.65 -24.20
N ALA A 109 1.89 2.67 -23.93
CA ALA A 109 1.77 2.07 -22.60
C ALA A 109 1.25 0.61 -22.62
N ALA A 110 1.25 -0.03 -21.46
CA ALA A 110 0.53 -1.25 -21.19
C ALA A 110 -0.11 -1.23 -19.81
N LEU A 111 -1.31 -1.80 -19.72
CA LEU A 111 -1.90 -2.25 -18.47
C LEU A 111 -1.53 -3.72 -18.28
N VAL A 112 -0.91 -4.04 -17.15
CA VAL A 112 -0.26 -5.33 -16.92
C VAL A 112 -0.70 -5.93 -15.59
N ALA A 113 -1.18 -7.17 -15.61
CA ALA A 113 -1.27 -8.00 -14.42
C ALA A 113 0.05 -8.80 -14.27
N PHE A 114 0.82 -8.52 -13.22
CA PHE A 114 1.98 -9.35 -12.84
C PHE A 114 1.55 -10.35 -11.78
N VAL A 115 1.65 -11.63 -12.11
CA VAL A 115 1.06 -12.73 -11.35
C VAL A 115 2.17 -13.61 -10.80
N SER A 116 2.21 -13.78 -9.48
CA SER A 116 3.12 -14.72 -8.81
C SER A 116 2.70 -16.18 -9.07
N PRO A 117 3.57 -17.17 -8.82
CA PRO A 117 3.24 -18.59 -9.05
C PRO A 117 2.11 -19.15 -8.18
N ASP A 118 1.94 -18.63 -6.96
CA ASP A 118 0.86 -18.99 -6.02
C ASP A 118 -0.46 -18.26 -6.32
N GLU A 119 -0.39 -17.20 -7.12
CA GLU A 119 -1.50 -16.38 -7.59
C GLU A 119 -2.28 -15.65 -6.46
N GLU A 120 -1.90 -15.79 -5.19
CA GLU A 120 -2.62 -15.19 -4.06
C GLU A 120 -2.59 -13.65 -4.09
N ASP A 121 -1.40 -13.09 -4.26
CA ASP A 121 -1.17 -11.66 -4.40
C ASP A 121 -0.55 -11.35 -5.78
N TRP A 122 -0.97 -10.27 -6.40
CA TRP A 122 -0.54 -9.89 -7.75
C TRP A 122 -0.51 -8.36 -7.88
N ARG A 123 0.04 -7.86 -9.00
CA ARG A 123 0.14 -6.41 -9.23
C ARG A 123 -0.58 -5.99 -10.48
N PHE A 124 -1.54 -5.08 -10.33
CA PHE A 124 -2.12 -4.36 -11.44
C PHE A 124 -1.30 -3.10 -11.72
N SER A 125 -0.65 -3.03 -12.88
CA SER A 125 0.35 -2.00 -13.19
C SER A 125 0.05 -1.25 -14.48
N LEU A 126 0.29 0.06 -14.48
CA LEU A 126 0.43 0.87 -15.68
C LEU A 126 1.93 1.04 -15.97
N VAL A 127 2.37 0.63 -17.15
CA VAL A 127 3.74 0.86 -17.64
C VAL A 127 3.67 1.76 -18.87
N LYS A 128 4.31 2.93 -18.81
CA LYS A 128 4.25 3.95 -19.87
C LYS A 128 5.65 4.32 -20.35
N MET A 129 5.82 4.51 -21.64
CA MET A 129 7.05 5.05 -22.23
C MET A 129 7.13 6.57 -22.02
N ASP A 130 8.22 7.07 -21.44
CA ASP A 130 8.45 8.50 -21.22
C ASP A 130 9.22 9.11 -22.40
N TYR A 131 8.54 9.39 -23.52
CA TYR A 131 9.17 9.98 -24.70
C TYR A 131 9.51 11.46 -24.46
N ARG A 132 10.75 11.73 -24.02
CA ARG A 132 11.30 13.10 -24.07
C ARG A 132 11.64 13.43 -25.52
N PHE A 133 10.75 14.16 -26.19
CA PHE A 133 11.09 14.81 -27.46
C PHE A 133 12.04 15.97 -27.17
N GLU A 134 13.35 15.75 -27.30
CA GLU A 134 14.31 16.84 -27.39
C GLU A 134 14.18 17.48 -28.78
N GLU A 135 13.35 18.52 -28.88
CA GLU A 135 13.43 19.47 -29.99
C GLU A 135 14.78 20.19 -29.93
N GLY A 136 15.65 19.91 -30.90
CA GLY A 136 16.84 20.72 -31.12
C GLY A 136 18.06 19.94 -31.58
N LYS A 137 18.42 20.17 -32.85
CA LYS A 137 19.72 19.95 -33.49
C LYS A 137 20.02 18.51 -33.92
N SER A 138 19.76 18.30 -35.21
CA SER A 138 20.39 17.33 -36.10
C SER A 138 21.89 17.18 -35.78
N VAL A 139 22.33 15.92 -35.56
CA VAL A 139 23.69 15.34 -35.79
C VAL A 139 23.97 14.12 -34.88
N ARG A 140 23.17 13.78 -33.86
CA ARG A 140 23.41 12.57 -33.02
C ARG A 140 22.17 11.70 -32.74
N ILE A 141 21.41 11.36 -33.78
CA ILE A 141 20.16 10.59 -33.66
C ILE A 141 20.39 9.12 -33.20
N LYS A 142 21.60 8.55 -33.41
CA LYS A 142 21.89 7.15 -33.02
C LYS A 142 22.12 6.89 -31.53
N VAL A 143 22.33 7.93 -30.69
CA VAL A 143 22.65 7.74 -29.26
C VAL A 143 21.42 8.00 -28.35
N LYS A 144 20.31 8.54 -28.88
CA LYS A 144 19.10 8.86 -28.09
C LYS A 144 18.08 7.74 -27.94
N GLU A 145 18.08 6.72 -28.81
CA GLU A 145 17.08 5.64 -28.75
C GLU A 145 17.27 4.67 -27.56
N GLU A 146 18.48 4.62 -26.97
CA GLU A 146 18.80 3.66 -25.90
C GLU A 146 18.15 4.00 -24.55
N PHE A 147 17.77 5.27 -24.30
CA PHE A 147 17.40 5.73 -22.95
C PHE A 147 16.04 6.42 -22.86
N THR A 148 15.00 5.94 -23.53
CA THR A 148 13.63 6.27 -23.10
C THR A 148 13.26 5.35 -21.93
N PRO A 149 13.30 5.81 -20.66
CA PRO A 149 12.89 4.97 -19.56
C PRO A 149 11.38 4.78 -19.60
N ALA A 150 10.92 3.57 -19.35
CA ALA A 150 9.51 3.38 -18.99
C ALA A 150 9.33 3.76 -17.52
N ARG A 151 8.20 4.39 -17.20
CA ARG A 151 7.71 4.54 -15.83
C ARG A 151 6.68 3.47 -15.54
N ARG A 152 6.63 3.03 -14.29
CA ARG A 152 5.68 2.04 -13.82
C ARG A 152 5.01 2.53 -12.54
N TRP A 153 3.68 2.43 -12.52
CA TRP A 153 2.85 2.59 -11.32
C TRP A 153 2.09 1.31 -11.08
N SER A 154 1.98 0.87 -9.82
CA SER A 154 1.35 -0.42 -9.50
C SER A 154 0.47 -0.36 -8.27
N PHE A 155 -0.72 -0.93 -8.36
CA PHE A 155 -1.47 -1.39 -7.20
C PHE A 155 -0.99 -2.79 -6.81
N LEU A 156 -0.67 -2.99 -5.54
CA LEU A 156 -0.59 -4.34 -4.95
C LEU A 156 -2.00 -4.76 -4.58
N VAL A 157 -2.43 -5.92 -5.08
CA VAL A 157 -3.79 -6.44 -4.97
C VAL A 157 -3.71 -7.95 -4.74
N GLY A 158 -4.78 -8.57 -4.25
CA GLY A 158 -4.78 -9.98 -3.95
C GLY A 158 -5.61 -10.34 -2.74
N LYS A 159 -5.60 -11.62 -2.40
CA LYS A 159 -6.31 -12.17 -1.24
C LYS A 159 -5.93 -11.49 0.08
N ASN A 160 -4.67 -11.04 0.20
CA ASN A 160 -4.15 -10.48 1.45
C ASN A 160 -4.15 -8.93 1.46
N GLU A 161 -4.70 -8.30 0.42
CA GLU A 161 -4.63 -6.85 0.23
C GLU A 161 -6.02 -6.21 0.20
N LYS A 162 -6.09 -4.97 0.67
CA LYS A 162 -7.32 -4.18 0.62
C LYS A 162 -7.36 -3.39 -0.68
N SER A 163 -8.55 -3.29 -1.28
CA SER A 163 -8.72 -2.58 -2.55
C SER A 163 -9.27 -1.16 -2.41
N HIS A 164 -9.30 -0.58 -1.20
CA HIS A 164 -9.90 0.75 -0.99
C HIS A 164 -9.24 1.85 -1.83
N THR A 165 -7.90 1.90 -1.89
CA THR A 165 -7.19 2.84 -2.78
C THR A 165 -7.52 2.61 -4.26
N ALA A 166 -7.60 1.36 -4.71
CA ALA A 166 -7.98 1.06 -6.09
C ALA A 166 -9.45 1.46 -6.36
N LYS A 167 -10.36 1.22 -5.42
CA LYS A 167 -11.77 1.64 -5.47
C LYS A 167 -11.87 3.15 -5.61
N SER A 168 -11.24 3.91 -4.72
CA SER A 168 -11.32 5.37 -4.72
C SER A 168 -10.69 6.03 -5.96
N ARG A 169 -9.87 5.30 -6.73
CA ARG A 169 -9.21 5.81 -7.95
C ARG A 169 -9.84 5.34 -9.25
N LEU A 170 -10.39 4.13 -9.29
CA LEU A 170 -10.88 3.50 -10.52
C LEU A 170 -12.40 3.51 -10.62
N VAL A 171 -13.14 3.75 -9.52
CA VAL A 171 -14.61 3.73 -9.51
C VAL A 171 -15.22 4.73 -10.49
N ASP A 172 -14.68 5.94 -10.56
CA ASP A 172 -15.23 6.98 -11.43
C ASP A 172 -14.96 6.68 -12.91
N ILE A 173 -13.83 6.04 -13.23
CA ILE A 173 -13.52 5.57 -14.58
C ILE A 173 -14.45 4.42 -14.97
N LEU A 174 -14.66 3.46 -14.08
CA LEU A 174 -15.55 2.32 -14.31
C LEU A 174 -17.04 2.69 -14.40
N ALA A 175 -17.43 3.79 -13.76
CA ALA A 175 -18.79 4.28 -13.80
C ALA A 175 -19.10 5.08 -15.08
N ASP A 176 -18.09 5.59 -15.78
CA ASP A 176 -18.24 6.31 -17.04
C ASP A 176 -18.27 5.33 -18.23
N ASP A 177 -19.47 4.90 -18.62
CA ASP A 177 -19.69 4.04 -19.79
C ASP A 177 -19.90 4.80 -21.10
N VAL A 178 -19.75 6.13 -21.09
CA VAL A 178 -19.93 7.00 -22.25
C VAL A 178 -18.58 7.39 -22.85
N ASN A 179 -17.60 7.74 -22.00
CA ASN A 179 -16.29 8.22 -22.45
C ASN A 179 -15.22 7.15 -22.24
N ASN A 180 -14.50 6.82 -23.31
CA ASN A 180 -13.35 5.93 -23.22
C ASN A 180 -12.20 6.63 -22.47
N PRO A 181 -11.58 6.02 -21.45
CA PRO A 181 -10.56 6.68 -20.65
C PRO A 181 -9.28 6.94 -21.43
N THR A 182 -8.73 8.15 -21.30
CA THR A 182 -7.44 8.49 -21.91
C THR A 182 -6.28 7.91 -21.12
N LEU A 183 -5.11 7.75 -21.76
CA LEU A 183 -3.87 7.38 -21.06
C LEU A 183 -3.55 8.35 -19.91
N ALA A 184 -3.83 9.63 -20.07
CA ALA A 184 -3.62 10.65 -19.04
C ALA A 184 -4.54 10.41 -17.82
N LEU A 185 -5.82 10.09 -18.05
CA LEU A 185 -6.75 9.75 -16.98
C LEU A 185 -6.35 8.45 -16.26
N LEU A 186 -5.89 7.44 -17.00
CA LEU A 186 -5.34 6.22 -16.42
C LEU A 186 -4.10 6.51 -15.57
N GLU A 187 -3.15 7.32 -16.06
CA GLU A 187 -1.96 7.71 -15.30
C GLU A 187 -2.32 8.47 -14.00
N GLU A 188 -3.30 9.36 -14.07
CA GLU A 188 -3.83 10.09 -12.93
C GLU A 188 -4.43 9.17 -11.86
N ALA A 189 -5.17 8.13 -12.28
CA ALA A 189 -5.73 7.12 -11.36
C ALA A 189 -4.63 6.29 -10.65
N PHE A 190 -3.46 6.16 -11.28
CA PHE A 190 -2.30 5.48 -10.72
C PHE A 190 -1.34 6.43 -9.98
N SER A 191 -1.71 7.70 -9.76
CA SER A 191 -0.85 8.67 -9.11
C SER A 191 -0.71 8.46 -7.59
N VAL A 192 0.52 8.25 -7.12
CA VAL A 192 0.87 8.12 -5.69
C VAL A 192 0.61 9.42 -4.93
N GLU A 193 0.89 10.57 -5.53
CA GLU A 193 0.75 11.89 -4.88
C GLU A 193 -0.67 12.12 -4.35
N ARG A 194 -1.68 11.59 -5.03
CA ARG A 194 -3.08 11.67 -4.58
C ARG A 194 -3.35 10.82 -3.36
N VAL A 195 -2.83 9.59 -3.32
CA VAL A 195 -2.97 8.68 -2.16
C VAL A 195 -2.30 9.29 -0.95
N THR A 196 -1.08 9.78 -1.15
CA THR A 196 -0.28 10.50 -0.16
C THR A 196 -1.02 11.71 0.41
N LYS A 197 -1.61 12.56 -0.45
CA LYS A 197 -2.37 13.74 0.00
C LYS A 197 -3.63 13.35 0.78
N GLU A 198 -4.39 12.39 0.28
CA GLU A 198 -5.61 11.91 0.93
C GLU A 198 -5.31 11.31 2.31
N PHE A 199 -4.25 10.50 2.41
CA PHE A 199 -3.80 9.96 3.69
C PHE A 199 -3.39 11.07 4.66
N PHE A 200 -2.62 12.06 4.21
CA PHE A 200 -2.18 13.17 5.05
C PHE A 200 -3.36 14.00 5.60
N GLU A 201 -4.37 14.26 4.77
CA GLU A 201 -5.59 14.96 5.20
C GLU A 201 -6.31 14.19 6.31
N LYS A 202 -6.51 12.88 6.15
CA LYS A 202 -7.12 12.02 7.17
C LYS A 202 -6.25 11.87 8.42
N TYR A 203 -4.93 11.75 8.26
CA TYR A 203 -3.98 11.70 9.37
C TYR A 203 -4.04 12.98 10.21
N ARG A 204 -4.13 14.16 9.57
CA ARG A 204 -4.28 15.44 10.26
C ARG A 204 -5.58 15.52 11.06
N GLU A 205 -6.69 15.02 10.52
CA GLU A 205 -7.97 14.94 11.25
C GLU A 205 -7.87 14.04 12.49
N LEU A 206 -7.21 12.89 12.36
CA LEU A 206 -6.94 11.98 13.49
C LEU A 206 -6.03 12.62 14.54
N PHE A 207 -5.02 13.36 14.10
CA PHE A 207 -4.12 14.10 14.99
C PHE A 207 -4.87 15.09 15.86
N ILE A 208 -5.70 15.94 15.25
CA ILE A 208 -6.52 16.92 15.98
C ILE A 208 -7.43 16.20 17.00
N ARG A 209 -8.11 15.13 16.58
CA ARG A 209 -8.97 14.35 17.48
C ARG A 209 -8.21 13.69 18.64
N THR A 210 -6.96 13.29 18.42
CA THR A 210 -6.11 12.68 19.44
C THR A 210 -5.68 13.74 20.47
N VAL A 211 -5.31 14.93 20.00
CA VAL A 211 -5.00 16.08 20.87
C VAL A 211 -6.22 16.44 21.72
N ASP A 212 -7.39 16.61 21.10
CA ASP A 212 -8.64 16.94 21.79
C ASP A 212 -9.03 15.88 22.84
N ALA A 213 -8.73 14.61 22.59
CA ALA A 213 -9.00 13.52 23.52
C ALA A 213 -8.04 13.57 24.72
N LEU A 214 -6.75 13.81 24.48
CA LEU A 214 -5.75 13.93 25.53
C LEU A 214 -5.94 15.20 26.37
N ASP A 215 -6.27 16.34 25.76
CA ASP A 215 -6.57 17.58 26.49
C ASP A 215 -7.69 17.35 27.51
N LYS A 216 -8.78 16.69 27.08
CA LYS A 216 -9.90 16.34 27.99
C LYS A 216 -9.50 15.38 29.11
N ILE A 217 -8.50 14.54 28.91
CA ILE A 217 -7.99 13.62 29.94
C ILE A 217 -7.15 14.42 30.95
N VAL A 218 -6.21 15.22 30.46
CA VAL A 218 -5.32 16.08 31.26
C VAL A 218 -6.10 17.12 32.07
N GLU A 219 -7.17 17.70 31.51
CA GLU A 219 -8.04 18.65 32.22
C GLU A 219 -8.78 18.02 33.40
N LYS A 220 -9.10 16.72 33.33
CA LYS A 220 -9.93 16.02 34.31
C LYS A 220 -9.13 15.28 35.37
N ASP A 221 -7.95 14.77 35.02
CA ASP A 221 -7.13 13.96 35.91
C ASP A 221 -5.91 14.75 36.40
N GLU A 222 -5.95 15.15 37.67
CA GLU A 222 -4.88 15.95 38.27
C GLU A 222 -3.55 15.22 38.34
N LYS A 223 -3.56 13.88 38.45
CA LYS A 223 -2.33 13.09 38.51
C LYS A 223 -1.64 13.10 37.16
N ILE A 224 -2.38 12.88 36.08
CA ILE A 224 -1.86 12.96 34.71
C ILE A 224 -1.33 14.36 34.43
N ARG A 225 -2.10 15.40 34.78
CA ARG A 225 -1.70 16.81 34.61
C ARG A 225 -0.37 17.11 35.30
N ASN A 226 -0.24 16.74 36.58
CA ASN A 226 0.97 17.01 37.35
C ASN A 226 2.20 16.25 36.80
N ASP A 227 2.03 15.00 36.35
CA ASP A 227 3.14 14.24 35.74
C ASP A 227 3.56 14.87 34.40
N PHE A 228 2.59 15.27 33.56
CA PHE A 228 2.87 15.94 32.29
C PHE A 228 3.59 17.27 32.49
N GLU A 229 3.15 18.10 33.44
CA GLU A 229 3.81 19.35 33.79
C GLU A 229 5.24 19.11 34.31
N ALA A 230 5.43 18.17 35.22
CA ALA A 230 6.73 17.84 35.80
C ALA A 230 7.73 17.32 34.75
N LYS A 231 7.23 16.63 33.71
CA LYS A 231 8.04 16.06 32.63
C LYS A 231 8.08 16.93 31.37
N ASN A 232 7.46 18.11 31.41
CA ASN A 232 7.35 19.03 30.27
C ASN A 232 6.75 18.37 29.01
N ILE A 233 5.70 17.57 29.21
CA ILE A 233 4.97 16.87 28.15
C ILE A 233 3.72 17.69 27.83
N ASN A 234 3.52 17.97 26.54
CA ASN A 234 2.26 18.52 26.05
C ASN A 234 1.50 17.48 25.21
N THR A 235 0.18 17.65 25.14
CA THR A 235 -0.73 16.73 24.44
C THR A 235 -0.52 16.68 22.94
N VAL A 236 0.01 17.77 22.35
CA VAL A 236 0.37 17.86 20.93
C VAL A 236 1.53 16.90 20.61
N ASP A 237 2.62 16.95 21.37
CA ASP A 237 3.78 16.09 21.18
C ASP A 237 3.47 14.62 21.53
N PHE A 238 2.67 14.40 22.58
CA PHE A 238 2.16 13.07 22.90
C PHE A 238 1.36 12.49 21.72
N SER A 239 0.41 13.25 21.18
CA SER A 239 -0.40 12.84 20.02
C SER A 239 0.46 12.56 18.79
N LYS A 240 1.46 13.41 18.53
CA LYS A 240 2.39 13.26 17.40
C LYS A 240 3.17 11.97 17.53
N LYS A 241 3.67 11.67 18.73
CA LYS A 241 4.41 10.44 19.00
C LYS A 241 3.51 9.20 18.95
N LEU A 242 2.32 9.24 19.53
CA LEU A 242 1.36 8.12 19.50
C LEU A 242 1.00 7.74 18.07
N LEU A 243 0.56 8.71 17.26
CA LEU A 243 0.23 8.43 15.86
C LEU A 243 1.47 8.01 15.06
N GLY A 244 2.63 8.60 15.35
CA GLY A 244 3.93 8.21 14.79
C GLY A 244 4.29 6.75 15.06
N GLN A 245 4.09 6.28 16.30
CA GLN A 245 4.30 4.89 16.70
C GLN A 245 3.34 3.96 15.96
N ILE A 246 2.04 4.27 15.93
CA ILE A 246 1.03 3.44 15.27
C ILE A 246 1.31 3.35 13.77
N VAL A 247 1.54 4.48 13.09
CA VAL A 247 1.78 4.49 11.64
C VAL A 247 3.07 3.73 11.30
N PHE A 248 4.11 3.83 12.13
CA PHE A 248 5.34 3.05 11.95
C PHE A 248 5.08 1.54 12.02
N LEU A 249 4.25 1.10 12.97
CA LEU A 249 3.85 -0.30 13.04
C LEU A 249 3.01 -0.74 11.83
N TYR A 250 2.19 0.16 11.24
CA TYR A 250 1.47 -0.13 9.99
C TYR A 250 2.41 -0.39 8.81
N PHE A 251 3.54 0.31 8.73
CA PHE A 251 4.60 -0.03 7.78
C PHE A 251 5.22 -1.37 8.11
N LEU A 252 5.67 -1.56 9.35
CA LEU A 252 6.48 -2.73 9.70
C LEU A 252 5.69 -4.05 9.67
N GLN A 253 4.39 -4.03 9.99
CA GLN A 253 3.54 -5.22 9.95
C GLN A 253 3.44 -5.82 8.54
N LYS A 254 3.67 -5.03 7.48
CA LYS A 254 3.71 -5.53 6.09
C LYS A 254 4.85 -6.52 5.85
N LYS A 255 5.88 -6.53 6.70
CA LYS A 255 6.95 -7.54 6.69
C LYS A 255 6.54 -8.87 7.32
N GLY A 256 5.37 -8.96 7.96
CA GLY A 256 4.93 -10.15 8.71
C GLY A 256 5.76 -10.39 9.98
N TRP A 257 6.31 -9.33 10.57
CA TRP A 257 7.20 -9.41 11.72
C TRP A 257 6.50 -9.36 13.07
N PHE A 258 5.19 -9.08 13.13
CA PHE A 258 4.46 -9.08 14.40
C PHE A 258 3.52 -10.26 14.48
N GLY A 259 3.25 -10.75 15.69
CA GLY A 259 2.29 -11.83 15.89
C GLY A 259 2.77 -13.17 15.35
N VAL A 260 4.08 -13.36 15.17
CA VAL A 260 4.67 -14.62 14.68
C VAL A 260 4.59 -15.67 15.79
N GLU A 261 4.21 -16.91 15.44
CA GLU A 261 4.14 -17.99 16.42
C GLU A 261 5.52 -18.35 17.00
N ARG A 262 5.55 -18.92 18.20
CA ARG A 262 6.79 -19.19 18.96
C ARG A 262 7.82 -19.98 18.16
N ASP A 263 7.40 -20.96 17.36
CA ASP A 263 8.32 -21.83 16.62
C ASP A 263 8.32 -21.53 15.11
N ALA A 264 7.58 -20.51 14.68
CA ALA A 264 7.51 -20.11 13.27
C ALA A 264 8.65 -19.16 12.87
N ASP A 265 8.98 -19.17 11.58
CA ASP A 265 9.94 -18.26 10.97
C ASP A 265 9.43 -16.82 10.93
N TRP A 266 10.35 -15.87 11.02
CA TRP A 266 10.03 -14.45 10.83
C TRP A 266 9.41 -14.19 9.46
N GLY A 267 8.40 -13.32 9.43
CA GLY A 267 7.68 -12.99 8.21
C GLY A 267 6.38 -13.77 8.00
N THR A 268 6.12 -14.78 8.84
CA THR A 268 4.86 -15.54 8.82
C THR A 268 3.72 -14.88 9.60
N GLY A 269 4.02 -13.79 10.32
CA GLY A 269 3.05 -13.07 11.14
C GLY A 269 2.01 -12.33 10.28
N PRO A 270 0.83 -12.01 10.84
CA PRO A 270 -0.20 -11.29 10.14
C PRO A 270 0.24 -9.89 9.68
N LYS A 271 -0.20 -9.50 8.47
CA LYS A 271 -0.03 -8.15 7.92
C LYS A 271 -1.04 -7.13 8.47
N ASP A 272 -1.96 -7.57 9.33
CA ASP A 272 -3.03 -6.82 9.99
C ASP A 272 -2.96 -6.93 11.53
N PHE A 273 -1.75 -7.09 12.09
CA PHE A 273 -1.51 -7.37 13.50
C PHE A 273 -2.18 -6.39 14.47
N LEU A 274 -2.09 -5.08 14.23
CA LEU A 274 -2.70 -4.08 15.12
C LEU A 274 -4.23 -4.19 15.17
N ARG A 275 -4.88 -4.48 14.03
CA ARG A 275 -6.31 -4.73 13.98
C ARG A 275 -6.67 -5.95 14.81
N ARG A 276 -5.90 -7.03 14.72
CA ARG A 276 -6.12 -8.26 15.50
C ARG A 276 -5.89 -8.07 17.00
N LEU A 277 -4.95 -7.21 17.39
CA LEU A 277 -4.77 -6.80 18.78
C LEU A 277 -6.03 -6.09 19.29
N PHE A 278 -6.55 -5.11 18.54
CA PHE A 278 -7.78 -4.40 18.88
C PHE A 278 -9.01 -5.33 18.91
N GLU A 279 -9.06 -6.34 18.05
CA GLU A 279 -10.11 -7.36 18.05
C GLU A 279 -9.94 -8.43 19.15
N LYS A 280 -9.04 -8.22 20.11
CA LYS A 280 -8.80 -9.13 21.26
C LYS A 280 -8.41 -10.55 20.86
N ARG A 281 -7.75 -10.72 19.70
CA ARG A 281 -7.36 -12.06 19.22
C ARG A 281 -6.13 -12.63 19.92
N TYR A 282 -5.37 -11.81 20.63
CA TYR A 282 -4.12 -12.20 21.31
C TYR A 282 -4.25 -12.18 22.84
N THR A 283 -5.01 -11.23 23.37
CA THR A 283 -5.27 -11.11 24.81
C THR A 283 -6.54 -10.29 25.03
N ASP A 284 -7.15 -10.41 26.21
CA ASP A 284 -8.26 -9.58 26.63
C ASP A 284 -7.75 -8.31 27.33
N TYR A 285 -8.56 -7.24 27.28
CA TYR A 285 -8.20 -5.94 27.83
C TYR A 285 -9.43 -5.06 28.10
N LYS A 286 -9.25 -3.98 28.88
CA LYS A 286 -10.30 -2.99 29.16
C LYS A 286 -10.12 -1.70 28.36
N ASN A 287 -8.89 -1.26 28.15
CA ASN A 287 -8.57 -0.09 27.33
C ASN A 287 -7.43 -0.41 26.36
N PHE A 288 -7.62 -0.09 25.08
CA PHE A 288 -6.65 -0.45 24.05
C PHE A 288 -5.33 0.29 24.18
N PHE A 289 -5.34 1.57 24.55
CA PHE A 289 -4.08 2.29 24.71
C PHE A 289 -3.30 1.75 25.90
N ASN A 290 -3.92 1.79 27.09
CA ASN A 290 -3.29 1.48 28.37
C ASN A 290 -2.85 0.02 28.47
N ASP A 291 -3.71 -0.92 28.07
CA ASP A 291 -3.48 -2.35 28.34
C ASP A 291 -2.76 -3.07 27.17
N ILE A 292 -2.73 -2.45 25.98
CA ILE A 292 -2.17 -3.06 24.75
C ILE A 292 -1.07 -2.22 24.14
N LEU A 293 -1.33 -0.94 23.81
CA LEU A 293 -0.34 -0.13 23.10
C LEU A 293 0.84 0.27 23.99
N GLU A 294 0.64 0.65 25.24
CA GLU A 294 1.75 0.98 26.14
C GLU A 294 2.68 -0.22 26.39
N PRO A 295 2.20 -1.44 26.74
CA PRO A 295 3.07 -2.61 26.86
C PRO A 295 3.72 -2.99 25.51
N LEU A 296 3.00 -2.88 24.40
CA LEU A 296 3.56 -3.12 23.07
C LEU A 296 4.73 -2.15 22.78
N PHE A 297 4.55 -0.85 23.01
CA PHE A 297 5.57 0.15 22.75
C PHE A 297 6.74 0.03 23.73
N TYR A 298 6.45 0.17 25.02
CA TYR A 298 7.46 0.45 26.05
C TYR A 298 8.12 -0.81 26.61
N GLU A 299 7.52 -1.98 26.40
CA GLU A 299 8.12 -3.27 26.75
C GLU A 299 8.48 -4.07 25.51
N ALA A 300 7.49 -4.43 24.68
CA ALA A 300 7.71 -5.37 23.59
C ALA A 300 8.67 -4.80 22.54
N LEU A 301 8.46 -3.59 22.06
CA LEU A 301 9.30 -3.03 20.99
C LEU A 301 10.59 -2.38 21.51
N ASN A 302 10.63 -2.04 22.80
CA ASN A 302 11.70 -1.24 23.42
C ASN A 302 12.65 -2.02 24.35
N ARG A 303 12.38 -3.30 24.63
CA ARG A 303 13.28 -4.15 25.43
C ARG A 303 13.69 -5.39 24.67
N GLU A 304 14.94 -5.80 24.82
CA GLU A 304 15.40 -7.10 24.30
C GLU A 304 14.87 -8.23 25.19
N ARG A 305 14.53 -9.37 24.57
CA ARG A 305 13.98 -10.55 25.24
C ARG A 305 14.53 -11.81 24.57
N ASP A 306 14.65 -12.88 25.34
CA ASP A 306 15.01 -14.19 24.82
C ASP A 306 14.03 -14.63 23.73
N ASP A 307 14.58 -15.09 22.60
CA ASP A 307 13.86 -15.53 21.40
C ASP A 307 12.83 -14.53 20.84
N ASN A 308 12.90 -13.25 21.25
CA ASN A 308 11.93 -12.20 20.94
C ASN A 308 10.48 -12.55 21.32
N PHE A 309 10.27 -13.52 22.22
CA PHE A 309 8.94 -13.95 22.61
C PHE A 309 8.35 -12.98 23.66
N TYR A 310 7.12 -12.51 23.44
CA TYR A 310 6.42 -11.64 24.36
C TYR A 310 5.20 -12.37 24.95
N SER A 311 5.29 -12.71 26.23
CA SER A 311 4.32 -13.58 26.92
C SER A 311 2.91 -12.99 26.96
N TRP A 312 2.78 -11.67 27.09
CA TRP A 312 1.48 -10.99 27.19
C TRP A 312 0.62 -11.20 25.94
N PHE A 313 1.22 -11.28 24.76
CA PHE A 313 0.52 -11.55 23.50
C PHE A 313 0.73 -12.98 22.98
N ASN A 314 1.47 -13.81 23.71
CA ASN A 314 1.80 -15.18 23.34
C ASN A 314 2.36 -15.33 21.90
N CYS A 315 3.21 -14.39 21.47
CA CYS A 315 3.79 -14.38 20.13
C CYS A 315 5.18 -13.73 20.12
N LYS A 316 5.93 -13.87 19.03
CA LYS A 316 7.17 -13.13 18.82
C LYS A 316 6.88 -11.69 18.39
N ILE A 317 7.65 -10.77 18.97
CA ILE A 317 7.67 -9.35 18.62
C ILE A 317 9.13 -8.88 18.61
N PRO A 318 9.60 -8.28 17.51
CA PRO A 318 10.99 -7.87 17.39
C PRO A 318 11.29 -6.71 18.33
N PHE A 319 12.52 -6.67 18.83
CA PHE A 319 13.08 -5.48 19.44
C PHE A 319 13.52 -4.48 18.35
N LEU A 320 13.15 -3.20 18.50
CA LEU A 320 13.40 -2.16 17.49
C LEU A 320 14.35 -1.03 17.97
N ASN A 321 14.97 -1.20 19.14
CA ASN A 321 15.82 -0.21 19.83
C ASN A 321 15.09 1.07 20.28
N GLY A 322 15.55 1.61 21.42
CA GLY A 322 14.97 2.77 22.10
C GLY A 322 15.10 4.08 21.33
N GLY A 323 13.96 4.79 21.26
CA GLY A 323 13.76 6.00 20.48
C GLY A 323 12.25 6.26 20.29
N LEU A 324 11.71 5.91 19.12
CA LEU A 324 10.28 6.11 18.83
C LEU A 324 9.38 5.38 19.85
N PHE A 325 9.81 4.21 20.34
CA PHE A 325 9.07 3.37 21.28
C PHE A 325 9.46 3.56 22.75
N GLU A 326 10.14 4.65 23.10
CA GLU A 326 10.27 5.08 24.50
C GLU A 326 9.08 5.94 24.91
N GLN A 327 8.73 5.98 26.20
CA GLN A 327 7.69 6.88 26.69
C GLN A 327 8.14 8.36 26.57
N ILE A 328 7.23 9.24 26.16
CA ILE A 328 7.55 10.66 26.01
C ILE A 328 7.88 11.29 27.36
N GLY A 329 8.98 12.05 27.45
CA GLY A 329 9.38 12.74 28.68
C GLY A 329 9.62 11.83 29.90
N GLY A 330 9.58 10.49 29.75
CA GLY A 330 9.66 9.59 30.90
C GLY A 330 8.46 9.68 31.84
N TYR A 331 7.25 9.90 31.34
CA TYR A 331 6.03 9.81 32.16
C TYR A 331 5.87 8.42 32.77
N ASP A 332 5.22 8.36 33.93
CA ASP A 332 5.11 7.13 34.71
C ASP A 332 3.95 6.25 34.23
N TRP A 333 4.12 5.67 33.04
CA TRP A 333 3.10 4.81 32.41
C TRP A 333 2.74 3.57 33.23
N VAL A 334 3.59 3.16 34.18
CA VAL A 334 3.32 1.99 35.06
C VAL A 334 2.32 2.35 36.16
N HIS A 335 2.34 3.60 36.61
CA HIS A 335 1.49 4.05 37.72
C HIS A 335 0.43 5.06 37.29
N THR A 336 0.42 5.53 36.04
CA THR A 336 -0.50 6.55 35.54
C THR A 336 -1.29 5.99 34.37
N ASP A 337 -2.57 5.69 34.63
CA ASP A 337 -3.45 5.14 33.61
C ASP A 337 -3.99 6.25 32.68
N ILE A 338 -3.54 6.27 31.42
CA ILE A 338 -4.05 7.23 30.41
C ILE A 338 -5.15 6.55 29.59
N ILE A 339 -6.40 6.68 30.03
CA ILE A 339 -7.54 6.00 29.40
C ILE A 339 -8.01 6.75 28.14
N ILE A 340 -7.31 6.54 27.03
CA ILE A 340 -7.71 7.04 25.71
C ILE A 340 -8.94 6.24 25.22
N PRO A 341 -10.07 6.88 24.85
CA PRO A 341 -11.27 6.15 24.42
C PRO A 341 -11.02 5.22 23.23
N ASP A 342 -11.48 3.97 23.32
CA ASP A 342 -11.30 2.95 22.28
C ASP A 342 -11.93 3.40 20.94
N GLU A 343 -12.98 4.24 20.97
CA GLU A 343 -13.61 4.80 19.77
C GLU A 343 -12.69 5.75 18.98
N LEU A 344 -11.59 6.24 19.58
CA LEU A 344 -10.56 6.97 18.85
C LEU A 344 -9.78 6.03 17.91
N PHE A 345 -9.61 4.77 18.30
CA PHE A 345 -8.87 3.77 17.51
C PHE A 345 -9.76 3.07 16.50
N SER A 346 -10.98 2.68 16.88
CA SER A 346 -11.94 2.08 15.96
C SER A 346 -13.37 2.27 16.43
N ASN A 347 -14.29 2.55 15.50
CA ASN A 347 -15.71 2.72 15.80
C ASN A 347 -16.58 2.34 14.60
N THR A 348 -17.90 2.54 14.72
CA THR A 348 -18.89 2.20 13.68
C THR A 348 -19.52 3.42 13.01
N ARG A 349 -18.97 4.63 13.20
CA ARG A 349 -19.51 5.85 12.58
C ARG A 349 -19.41 5.76 11.07
N ARG A 350 -20.47 6.17 10.36
CA ARG A 350 -20.47 6.25 8.90
C ARG A 350 -19.76 7.54 8.47
N THR A 351 -18.78 7.44 7.59
CA THR A 351 -18.12 8.61 7.01
C THR A 351 -18.96 9.24 5.90
N LYS A 352 -18.60 10.46 5.47
CA LYS A 352 -19.25 11.14 4.34
C LYS A 352 -19.08 10.36 3.03
N GLU A 353 -18.00 9.60 2.93
CA GLU A 353 -17.63 8.75 1.81
C GLU A 353 -18.38 7.40 1.82
N GLY A 354 -19.12 7.10 2.90
CA GLY A 354 -19.92 5.89 3.05
C GLY A 354 -19.22 4.74 3.76
N ASP A 355 -17.96 4.92 4.17
CA ASP A 355 -17.20 3.92 4.89
C ASP A 355 -17.71 3.73 6.32
N THR A 356 -17.40 2.58 6.92
CA THR A 356 -17.70 2.30 8.34
C THR A 356 -16.44 2.50 9.18
N GLY A 357 -16.62 3.23 10.27
CA GLY A 357 -15.56 3.63 11.19
C GLY A 357 -14.88 4.93 10.76
N ASP A 358 -14.24 5.60 11.70
CA ASP A 358 -13.37 6.74 11.42
C ASP A 358 -12.21 6.83 12.43
N GLY A 359 -11.97 5.77 13.20
CA GLY A 359 -10.87 5.71 14.15
C GLY A 359 -9.52 5.54 13.45
N ILE A 360 -8.43 5.66 14.22
CA ILE A 360 -7.06 5.56 13.72
C ILE A 360 -6.85 4.28 12.91
N LEU A 361 -7.25 3.13 13.46
CA LEU A 361 -7.11 1.83 12.79
C LEU A 361 -8.07 1.73 11.59
N ASP A 362 -9.29 2.27 11.69
CA ASP A 362 -10.28 2.21 10.60
C ASP A 362 -9.83 2.97 9.36
N VAL A 363 -9.20 4.13 9.59
CA VAL A 363 -8.62 4.94 8.52
C VAL A 363 -7.38 4.24 7.98
N PHE A 364 -6.44 3.82 8.83
CA PHE A 364 -5.19 3.23 8.36
C PHE A 364 -5.42 1.91 7.59
N ASP A 365 -6.38 1.08 8.00
CA ASP A 365 -6.73 -0.18 7.30
C ASP A 365 -7.26 0.04 5.87
N ARG A 366 -7.67 1.26 5.51
CA ARG A 366 -8.11 1.62 4.14
C ARG A 366 -6.97 1.96 3.20
N PHE A 367 -5.77 2.18 3.74
CA PHE A 367 -4.61 2.51 2.92
C PHE A 367 -3.68 1.31 2.83
N ASN A 368 -3.13 1.11 1.63
CA ASN A 368 -2.02 0.19 1.46
C ASN A 368 -0.74 0.90 1.88
N PHE A 369 0.01 0.29 2.80
CA PHE A 369 1.32 0.76 3.24
C PHE A 369 2.42 -0.03 2.51
N THR A 370 3.48 0.66 2.10
CA THR A 370 4.68 0.03 1.54
C THR A 370 5.91 0.35 2.37
N VAL A 371 6.75 -0.66 2.60
CA VAL A 371 8.06 -0.54 3.26
C VAL A 371 9.19 -0.21 2.28
N LYS A 372 8.85 0.01 1.01
CA LYS A 372 9.79 0.34 -0.04
C LYS A 372 9.58 1.79 -0.43
N GLU A 373 10.69 2.53 -0.44
CA GLU A 373 10.72 3.89 -0.96
C GLU A 373 10.39 3.91 -2.45
N ASP A 374 9.80 5.01 -2.89
CA ASP A 374 9.47 5.26 -4.28
C ASP A 374 10.75 5.48 -5.09
N GLU A 375 10.91 4.73 -6.19
CA GLU A 375 12.01 4.94 -7.12
C GLU A 375 11.57 5.90 -8.24
N PRO A 376 12.47 6.67 -8.88
CA PRO A 376 12.09 7.66 -9.90
C PRO A 376 11.27 7.09 -11.07
N LEU A 377 11.45 5.80 -11.37
CA LEU A 377 10.79 5.09 -12.47
C LEU A 377 9.79 4.03 -11.99
N GLU A 378 9.72 3.77 -10.68
CA GLU A 378 8.89 2.72 -10.11
C GLU A 378 8.19 3.22 -8.86
N LYS A 379 6.87 3.31 -9.00
CA LYS A 379 6.01 3.83 -7.95
C LYS A 379 4.97 2.79 -7.56
N GLU A 380 4.74 2.69 -6.26
CA GLU A 380 3.67 1.86 -5.71
C GLU A 380 2.53 2.78 -5.26
N VAL A 381 1.29 2.48 -5.67
CA VAL A 381 0.12 3.30 -5.33
C VAL A 381 -0.32 2.98 -3.90
N ALA A 382 0.51 3.42 -2.96
CA ALA A 382 0.49 3.13 -1.54
C ALA A 382 1.08 4.31 -0.75
N VAL A 383 0.86 4.30 0.56
CA VAL A 383 1.51 5.22 1.51
C VAL A 383 2.95 4.72 1.72
N ASP A 384 3.93 5.59 1.48
CA ASP A 384 5.37 5.31 1.62
C ASP A 384 5.98 5.86 2.92
N PRO A 385 7.17 5.40 3.35
CA PRO A 385 7.79 5.87 4.58
C PRO A 385 8.35 7.30 4.49
N GLU A 386 8.60 7.86 3.30
CA GLU A 386 9.03 9.26 3.16
C GLU A 386 7.97 10.22 3.71
N LEU A 387 6.70 9.80 3.70
CA LEU A 387 5.62 10.55 4.34
C LEU A 387 5.86 10.80 5.82
N LEU A 388 6.52 9.88 6.53
CA LEU A 388 6.88 10.09 7.94
C LEU A 388 7.77 11.32 8.05
N GLY A 389 8.79 11.46 7.19
CA GLY A 389 9.68 12.61 7.17
C GLY A 389 8.98 13.94 6.84
N LYS A 390 7.84 13.91 6.14
CA LYS A 390 7.01 15.10 5.85
C LYS A 390 5.96 15.39 6.92
N LEU A 391 5.65 14.42 7.79
CA LEU A 391 4.75 14.58 8.93
C LEU A 391 5.46 15.19 10.15
N TYR A 392 6.78 15.06 10.23
CA TYR A 392 7.61 15.67 11.28
C TYR A 392 7.90 17.13 10.99
#